data_AF-A0AAN0LUJ7-F1
#
_entry.id   AF-A0AAN0LUJ7-F1
#
_cell.length_a   1.000
_cell.length_b   1.000
_cell.length_c   1.000
_cell.angle_alpha   90.00
_cell.angle_beta   90.00
_cell.angle_gamma   90.00
#
_symmetry.space_group_name_H-M   'P 1'
#
loop_
_entity.id
_entity.type
_entity.pdbx_description
1 polymer ?
#
loop_
_entity_poly.entity_id
_entity_poly.type
_entity_poly.pdbx_seq_one_letter_code
_entity_poly.pdbx_strand_id
1 'polypeptide(L)'
;MNEIILFIKSDPLWVALALLPLAIIAKNLLGAGHAQQSNQLNWNYLKRGLYKGLLIYTAIAVLSVMAALSNDLSVNINGATLTLVQAVTVVIMGAVAVYVKDIFALFLLIFKQPTTIDENKVIKTESGTYEYREDK
;
A
#
# COMPACT_ATOMS: atom_id res chain seq x y z
N MET A 1 -21.81 -0.45 -20.41
CA MET A 1 -20.57 -0.79 -19.68
C MET A 1 -19.57 0.32 -19.96
N ASN A 2 -19.16 1.10 -18.95
CA ASN A 2 -18.10 2.09 -19.15
C ASN A 2 -16.76 1.36 -19.06
N GLU A 3 -16.10 1.18 -20.20
CA GLU A 3 -14.73 0.72 -20.25
C GLU A 3 -13.82 1.81 -19.68
N ILE A 4 -13.16 1.51 -18.57
CA ILE A 4 -12.13 2.38 -18.01
C ILE A 4 -10.91 2.22 -18.91
N ILE A 5 -10.76 3.10 -19.91
CA ILE A 5 -9.59 3.14 -20.76
C ILE A 5 -8.48 3.83 -19.97
N LEU A 6 -7.50 3.04 -19.51
CA LEU A 6 -6.35 3.53 -18.78
C LEU A 6 -5.38 4.21 -19.77
N PHE A 7 -5.49 5.53 -19.94
CA PHE A 7 -4.60 6.31 -20.79
C PHE A 7 -3.22 6.49 -20.11
N ILE A 8 -2.22 5.75 -20.58
CA ILE A 8 -0.82 5.92 -20.18
C ILE A 8 -0.14 6.86 -21.20
N LYS A 9 0.15 8.10 -20.80
CA LYS A 9 0.60 9.19 -21.71
C LYS A 9 2.12 9.22 -21.95
N SER A 10 2.92 8.53 -21.16
CA SER A 10 4.38 8.38 -21.33
C SER A 10 4.86 7.22 -20.46
N ASP A 11 5.98 6.57 -20.82
CA ASP A 11 6.52 5.39 -20.12
C ASP A 11 6.56 5.61 -18.60
N PRO A 12 5.55 5.12 -17.85
CA PRO A 12 5.34 5.50 -16.47
C PRO A 12 5.92 4.43 -15.55
N LEU A 13 6.76 3.52 -16.08
CA LEU A 13 7.30 2.39 -15.34
C LEU A 13 8.06 2.87 -14.10
N TRP A 14 8.88 3.91 -14.26
CA TRP A 14 9.62 4.52 -13.15
C TRP A 14 8.70 5.18 -12.12
N VAL A 15 7.61 5.82 -12.55
CA VAL A 15 6.59 6.40 -11.66
C VAL A 15 5.87 5.28 -10.89
N ALA A 16 5.46 4.22 -11.58
CA ALA A 16 4.79 3.06 -11.00
C ALA A 16 5.68 2.32 -10.01
N LEU A 17 6.96 2.15 -10.34
CA LEU A 17 7.99 1.57 -9.47
C LEU A 17 8.26 2.44 -8.24
N ALA A 18 8.22 3.76 -8.35
CA ALA A 18 8.39 4.65 -7.21
C ALA A 18 7.15 4.70 -6.29
N LEU A 19 5.95 4.64 -6.87
CA LEU A 19 4.69 4.73 -6.12
C LEU A 19 4.38 3.46 -5.31
N LEU A 20 4.72 2.29 -5.84
CA LEU A 20 4.41 1.02 -5.18
C LEU A 20 5.00 0.88 -3.76
N PRO A 21 6.31 1.10 -3.51
CA PRO A 21 6.88 1.00 -2.17
C PRO A 21 6.30 2.06 -1.23
N LEU A 22 6.03 3.27 -1.73
CA LEU A 22 5.38 4.32 -0.95
C LEU A 22 3.97 3.90 -0.52
N ALA A 23 3.17 3.31 -1.41
CA ALA A 23 1.83 2.83 -1.09
C ALA A 23 1.85 1.66 -0.09
N ILE A 24 2.80 0.73 -0.23
CA ILE A 24 3.01 -0.37 0.72
C ILE A 24 3.36 0.16 2.11
N ILE A 25 4.30 1.09 2.20
CA ILE A 25 4.72 1.71 3.47
C ILE A 25 3.55 2.46 4.08
N ALA A 26 2.87 3.32 3.31
CA ALA A 26 1.72 4.10 3.78
C ALA A 26 0.61 3.21 4.35
N LYS A 27 0.24 2.12 3.66
CA LYS A 27 -0.77 1.16 4.15
C LYS A 27 -0.37 0.53 5.47
N ASN A 28 0.87 0.05 5.59
CA ASN A 28 1.34 -0.60 6.80
C ASN A 28 1.46 0.37 7.98
N LEU A 29 1.90 1.61 7.74
CA LEU A 29 1.99 2.66 8.76
C LEU A 29 0.60 3.11 9.24
N LEU A 30 -0.36 3.31 8.33
CA LEU A 30 -1.74 3.63 8.70
C LEU A 30 -2.39 2.52 9.52
N GLY A 31 -2.18 1.26 9.12
CA GLY A 31 -2.65 0.10 9.89
C GLY A 31 -2.02 0.01 11.28
N ALA A 32 -0.72 0.30 11.39
CA ALA A 32 -0.02 0.33 12.68
C ALA A 32 -0.49 1.49 13.56
N GLY A 33 -0.65 2.69 13.01
CA GLY A 33 -1.15 3.86 13.73
C GLY A 33 -2.56 3.62 14.27
N HIS A 34 -3.44 3.02 13.47
CA HIS A 34 -4.77 2.60 13.91
C HIS A 34 -4.71 1.57 15.04
N ALA A 35 -3.89 0.52 14.89
CA ALA A 35 -3.74 -0.51 15.92
C ALA A 35 -3.13 0.04 17.22
N GLN A 36 -2.29 1.07 17.14
CA GLN A 36 -1.76 1.78 18.31
C GLN A 36 -2.86 2.59 19.01
N GLN A 37 -3.72 3.29 18.26
CA GLN A 37 -4.88 4.00 18.81
C GLN A 37 -5.85 3.05 19.53
N SER A 38 -6.02 1.84 19.02
CA SER A 38 -6.88 0.81 19.62
C SER A 38 -6.18 -0.08 20.66
N ASN A 39 -4.94 0.25 21.05
CA ASN A 39 -4.09 -0.53 21.97
C ASN A 39 -3.94 -2.03 21.61
N GLN A 40 -4.04 -2.37 20.32
CA GLN A 40 -3.91 -3.73 19.77
C GLN A 40 -2.69 -3.87 18.86
N LEU A 41 -1.67 -3.01 19.07
CA LEU A 41 -0.49 -2.99 18.21
C LEU A 41 0.28 -4.31 18.31
N ASN A 42 0.38 -5.00 17.18
CA ASN A 42 1.20 -6.21 17.05
C ASN A 42 2.40 -5.94 16.15
N TRP A 43 3.58 -5.80 16.76
CA TRP A 43 4.83 -5.57 16.04
C TRP A 43 5.22 -6.70 15.09
N ASN A 44 4.85 -7.96 15.40
CA ASN A 44 5.10 -9.09 14.50
C ASN A 44 4.22 -9.01 13.25
N TYR A 45 2.99 -8.51 13.39
CA TYR A 45 2.11 -8.27 12.25
C TYR A 45 2.65 -7.17 11.33
N LEU A 46 3.15 -6.06 11.90
CA LEU A 46 3.78 -4.98 11.12
C LEU A 46 5.03 -5.48 10.38
N LYS A 47 5.94 -6.17 11.06
CA LYS A 47 7.14 -6.75 10.45
C LYS A 47 6.79 -7.71 9.30
N ARG A 48 5.78 -8.57 9.50
CA ARG A 48 5.29 -9.48 8.46
C ARG A 48 4.68 -8.73 7.27
N GLY A 49 3.95 -7.64 7.53
CA GLY A 49 3.38 -6.77 6.49
C GLY A 49 4.45 -6.08 5.64
N LEU A 50 5.49 -5.55 6.28
CA LEU A 50 6.64 -4.94 5.61
C LEU A 50 7.44 -5.98 4.80
N TYR A 51 7.69 -7.16 5.37
CA TYR A 51 8.41 -8.23 4.67
C TYR A 51 7.66 -8.74 3.44
N LYS A 52 6.34 -8.94 3.54
CA LYS A 52 5.48 -9.25 2.39
C LYS A 52 5.55 -8.14 1.33
N GLY A 53 5.51 -6.88 1.77
CA GLY A 53 5.66 -5.73 0.88
C GLY A 53 6.99 -5.71 0.13
N LEU A 54 8.09 -5.99 0.83
CA LEU A 54 9.42 -6.09 0.23
C LEU A 54 9.49 -7.21 -0.82
N LEU A 55 8.94 -8.39 -0.53
CA LEU A 55 8.89 -9.51 -1.47
C LEU A 55 8.09 -9.19 -2.74
N ILE A 56 6.96 -8.48 -2.60
CA ILE A 56 6.16 -8.04 -3.75
C ILE A 56 6.96 -7.05 -4.61
N TYR A 57 7.64 -6.09 -3.97
CA TYR A 57 8.46 -5.11 -4.66
C TYR A 57 9.64 -5.76 -5.40
N THR A 58 10.34 -6.72 -4.78
CA THR A 58 11.46 -7.42 -5.43
C THR A 58 10.99 -8.27 -6.61
N ALA A 59 9.85 -8.96 -6.52
CA ALA A 59 9.28 -9.70 -7.64
C ALA A 59 8.97 -8.79 -8.84
N ILE A 60 8.39 -7.61 -8.58
CA ILE A 60 8.09 -6.60 -9.60
C ILE A 60 9.36 -6.00 -10.20
N ALA A 61 10.40 -5.77 -9.39
CA ALA A 61 11.69 -5.29 -9.88
C ALA A 61 12.32 -6.30 -10.86
N VAL A 62 12.31 -7.60 -10.52
CA VAL A 62 12.78 -8.66 -11.42
C VAL A 62 12.00 -8.68 -12.73
N LEU A 63 10.67 -8.62 -12.68
CA LEU A 63 9.83 -8.57 -13.88
C LEU A 63 10.11 -7.33 -14.74
N SER A 64 10.35 -6.18 -14.11
CA SER A 64 10.68 -4.93 -14.80
C SER A 64 12.03 -5.01 -15.50
N VAL A 65 13.04 -5.61 -14.86
CA VAL A 65 14.36 -5.86 -15.47
C VAL A 65 14.23 -6.84 -16.64
N MET A 66 13.50 -7.95 -16.47
CA MET A 66 13.28 -8.92 -17.55
C MET A 66 12.56 -8.27 -18.74
N ALA A 67 11.57 -7.41 -18.49
CA ALA A 67 10.87 -6.67 -19.53
C ALA A 67 11.79 -5.68 -20.26
N ALA A 68 12.63 -4.95 -19.53
CA ALA A 68 13.60 -4.02 -20.13
C ALA A 68 14.66 -4.74 -20.98
N LEU A 69 15.07 -5.94 -20.58
CA LEU A 69 16.01 -6.78 -21.33
C LEU A 69 15.39 -7.46 -22.56
N SER A 70 14.05 -7.60 -22.59
CA SER A 70 13.32 -8.29 -23.66
C SER A 70 12.52 -7.31 -24.53
N ASN A 71 13.10 -6.14 -24.82
CA ASN A 71 12.42 -5.00 -25.44
C ASN A 71 11.78 -5.30 -26.82
N ASP A 72 12.18 -6.39 -27.47
CA ASP A 72 11.66 -6.83 -28.77
C ASP A 72 10.39 -7.69 -28.67
N LEU A 73 10.00 -8.13 -27.46
CA LEU A 73 8.76 -8.88 -27.24
C LEU A 73 7.56 -7.92 -27.22
N SER A 74 6.70 -8.07 -28.21
CA SER A 74 5.41 -7.40 -28.28
C SER A 74 4.28 -8.40 -28.60
N VAL A 75 3.08 -8.10 -28.10
CA VAL A 75 1.88 -8.90 -28.33
C VAL A 75 0.82 -7.98 -28.94
N ASN A 76 0.18 -8.42 -30.03
CA ASN A 76 -0.93 -7.69 -30.63
C ASN A 76 -2.24 -8.14 -29.98
N ILE A 77 -2.95 -7.22 -29.34
CA ILE A 77 -4.26 -7.45 -28.73
C ILE A 77 -5.25 -6.47 -29.35
N ASN A 78 -6.29 -6.98 -30.02
CA ASN A 78 -7.32 -6.16 -30.68
C ASN A 78 -6.77 -5.06 -31.62
N GLY A 79 -5.68 -5.34 -32.34
CA GLY A 79 -5.07 -4.39 -33.28
C GLY A 79 -4.11 -3.39 -32.63
N ALA A 80 -3.98 -3.38 -31.30
CA ALA A 80 -2.98 -2.60 -30.59
C ALA A 80 -1.75 -3.46 -30.27
N THR A 81 -0.58 -3.02 -30.70
CA THR A 81 0.70 -3.63 -30.33
C THR A 81 1.09 -3.16 -28.93
N LEU A 82 1.06 -4.08 -27.97
CA LEU A 82 1.51 -3.83 -26.59
C LEU A 82 2.91 -4.41 -26.41
N THR A 83 3.85 -3.56 -25.97
CA THR A 83 5.19 -4.03 -25.59
C THR A 83 5.16 -4.70 -24.22
N LEU A 84 6.12 -5.58 -23.96
CA LEU A 84 6.25 -6.22 -22.65
C LEU A 84 6.40 -5.20 -21.51
N VAL A 85 7.10 -4.09 -21.76
CA VAL A 85 7.25 -2.96 -20.81
C VAL A 85 5.91 -2.31 -20.48
N GLN A 86 5.04 -2.10 -21.49
CA GLN A 86 3.71 -1.56 -21.28
C GLN A 86 2.81 -2.53 -20.52
N ALA A 87 2.90 -3.84 -20.80
CA ALA A 87 2.15 -4.86 -20.08
C ALA A 87 2.55 -4.90 -18.59
N VAL A 88 3.86 -4.91 -18.28
CA VAL A 88 4.37 -4.87 -16.90
C VAL A 88 3.95 -3.59 -16.20
N THR A 89 4.00 -2.46 -16.88
CA THR A 89 3.54 -1.18 -16.36
C THR A 89 2.09 -1.24 -15.90
N VAL A 90 1.19 -1.80 -16.72
CA VAL A 90 -0.23 -1.95 -16.38
C VAL A 90 -0.41 -2.83 -15.14
N VAL A 91 0.34 -3.93 -15.04
CA VAL A 91 0.32 -4.80 -13.86
C VAL A 91 0.73 -4.06 -12.59
N ILE A 92 1.81 -3.28 -12.65
CA ILE A 92 2.30 -2.50 -11.49
C ILE A 92 1.28 -1.43 -11.10
N MET A 93 0.72 -0.70 -12.07
CA MET A 93 -0.32 0.30 -11.82
C MET A 93 -1.59 -0.32 -11.22
N GLY A 94 -1.97 -1.53 -11.66
CA GLY A 94 -3.05 -2.30 -11.04
C GLY A 94 -2.75 -2.64 -9.57
N ALA A 95 -1.52 -3.06 -9.27
CA ALA A 95 -1.10 -3.31 -7.90
C ALA A 95 -1.15 -2.02 -7.05
N VAL A 96 -0.63 -0.89 -7.55
CA VAL A 96 -0.72 0.41 -6.88
C VAL A 96 -2.18 0.76 -6.58
N ALA A 97 -3.10 0.59 -7.55
CA ALA A 97 -4.51 0.88 -7.38
C ALA A 97 -5.16 0.05 -6.24
N VAL A 98 -4.78 -1.23 -6.12
CA VAL A 98 -5.23 -2.09 -5.00
C VAL A 98 -4.75 -1.55 -3.65
N TYR A 99 -3.47 -1.18 -3.54
CA TYR A 99 -2.94 -0.60 -2.30
C TYR A 99 -3.59 0.74 -1.95
N VAL A 100 -3.85 1.60 -2.95
CA VAL A 100 -4.56 2.87 -2.75
C VAL A 100 -5.99 2.65 -2.27
N LYS A 101 -6.73 1.71 -2.88
CA LYS A 101 -8.07 1.34 -2.42
C LYS A 101 -8.06 0.87 -0.97
N ASP A 102 -7.10 0.03 -0.60
CA ASP A 102 -6.98 -0.48 0.77
C ASP A 102 -6.63 0.63 1.78
N ILE A 103 -5.80 1.60 1.38
CA ILE A 103 -5.51 2.80 2.18
C ILE A 103 -6.78 3.61 2.43
N PHE A 104 -7.60 3.84 1.40
CA PHE A 104 -8.88 4.53 1.56
C PHE A 104 -9.84 3.78 2.50
N ALA A 105 -9.89 2.45 2.40
CA ALA A 105 -10.71 1.64 3.31
C ALA A 105 -10.25 1.77 4.77
N LEU A 106 -8.93 1.71 5.02
CA LEU A 106 -8.32 1.96 6.33
C LEU A 106 -8.62 3.37 6.84
N PHE A 107 -8.49 4.38 5.97
CA PHE A 107 -8.77 5.76 6.32
C PHE A 107 -10.24 5.97 6.76
N LEU A 108 -11.19 5.36 6.04
CA LEU A 108 -12.60 5.37 6.41
C LEU A 108 -12.87 4.64 7.72
N LEU A 109 -12.16 3.55 8.01
CA LEU A 109 -12.26 2.84 9.29
C LEU A 109 -11.76 3.71 10.45
N ILE A 110 -10.62 4.38 10.28
CA ILE A 110 -10.06 5.32 11.27
C ILE A 110 -11.06 6.46 11.53
N PHE A 111 -11.62 7.07 10.48
CA PHE A 111 -12.59 8.18 10.60
C PHE A 111 -13.91 7.80 11.27
N LYS A 112 -14.33 6.53 11.14
CA LYS A 112 -15.57 6.05 11.76
C LYS A 112 -15.41 5.70 13.24
N GLN A 113 -14.19 5.57 13.75
CA GLN A 113 -13.97 5.33 15.18
C GLN A 113 -14.02 6.65 15.95
N PRO A 114 -14.70 6.71 17.12
CA PRO A 114 -14.64 7.88 17.98
C PRO A 114 -13.19 8.11 18.41
N THR A 115 -12.62 9.24 17.99
CA THR A 115 -11.24 9.66 18.28
C THR A 115 -11.06 10.20 19.70
N THR A 116 -12.11 10.22 20.51
CA THR A 116 -12.07 10.64 21.91
C THR A 116 -11.50 9.55 22.79
N ILE A 117 -10.20 9.65 23.08
CA ILE A 117 -9.63 9.06 24.28
C ILE A 117 -10.36 9.69 25.47
N ASP A 118 -11.08 8.90 26.25
CA ASP A 118 -11.75 9.37 27.46
C ASP A 118 -10.68 9.74 28.49
N GLU A 119 -10.41 11.05 28.65
CA GLU A 119 -9.39 11.59 29.54
C GLU A 119 -9.57 11.13 31.00
N ASN A 120 -10.77 10.70 31.39
CA ASN A 120 -11.05 10.17 32.73
C ASN A 120 -10.54 8.73 32.95
N LYS A 121 -10.14 8.01 31.89
CA LYS A 121 -9.66 6.62 31.95
C LYS A 121 -8.14 6.47 31.84
N VAL A 122 -7.40 7.58 31.74
CA VAL A 122 -5.96 7.55 31.47
C VAL A 122 -5.18 8.26 32.57
N ILE A 123 -4.18 7.59 33.16
CA ILE A 123 -3.25 8.20 34.12
C ILE A 123 -1.99 8.59 33.36
N LYS A 124 -1.60 9.86 33.45
CA LYS A 124 -0.31 10.35 32.94
C LYS A 124 0.79 9.92 33.91
N THR A 125 1.66 9.00 33.49
CA THR A 125 2.85 8.64 34.28
C THR A 125 3.91 9.75 34.17
N GLU A 126 4.75 9.91 35.20
CA GLU A 126 5.82 10.93 35.26
C GLU A 126 6.84 10.82 34.09
N SER A 127 6.88 9.67 33.42
CA SER A 127 7.65 9.39 32.20
C SER A 127 7.00 9.93 30.90
N GLY A 128 5.84 10.57 30.96
CA GLY A 128 5.12 11.10 29.80
C GLY A 128 4.34 10.05 28.99
N THR A 129 4.18 8.85 29.52
CA THR A 129 3.37 7.77 28.95
C THR A 129 1.95 7.77 29.51
N TYR A 130 1.00 7.23 28.74
CA TYR A 130 -0.43 7.17 29.07
C TYR A 130 -0.82 5.72 29.33
N GLU A 131 -1.26 5.39 30.55
CA GLU A 131 -1.76 4.05 30.91
C GLU A 131 -3.27 4.08 31.14
N TYR A 132 -3.98 3.07 30.59
CA TYR A 132 -5.42 2.88 30.80
C TYR A 132 -5.69 2.31 32.19
N ARG A 133 -6.62 2.90 32.95
CA ARG A 133 -7.14 2.28 34.18
C ARG A 133 -7.92 1.02 33.84
N GLU A 134 -7.47 -0.12 34.37
CA GLU A 134 -8.34 -1.29 34.51
C GLU A 134 -9.39 -0.97 35.59
N ASP A 135 -10.67 -1.02 35.22
CA ASP A 135 -11.79 -0.87 36.14
C ASP A 135 -11.77 -2.05 37.13
N LYS A 136 -11.75 -1.77 38.45
CA LYS A 136 -11.80 -2.76 39.54
C LYS A 136 -13.20 -3.31 39.77
#